data_AF-A0A316QD39-F1
#
_entry.id   AF-A0A316QD39-F1
#
_cell.length_a   1.000
_cell.length_b   1.000
_cell.length_c   1.000
_cell.angle_alpha   90.00
_cell.angle_beta   90.00
_cell.angle_gamma   90.00
#
_symmetry.space_group_name_H-M   'P 1'
#
loop_
_entity.id
_entity.type
_entity.pdbx_description
1 polymer ?
#
loop_
_entity_poly.entity_id
_entity_poly.type
_entity_poly.pdbx_seq_one_letter_code
_entity_poly.pdbx_strand_id
1 'polypeptide(L)'
;MSQLERLYTMDEVSRMTNLPLRVIQNHLRTGTLRGRRLGGQWRFTSTDIQEMMDNIIPESETAKEQKKAVSDFMDGTNAERKEKNQVCTIADLYISREVADKKDSQLRTLLDVTDKDVETYYTYDYDEKEERARFVFFAPPQLVSKMMRIIK
;
A
#
# COMPACT_ATOMS: atom_id res chain seq x y z
N MET A 1 29.78 -25.28 -0.63
CA MET A 1 29.98 -24.60 0.66
C MET A 1 28.62 -24.23 1.21
N SER A 2 28.24 -24.74 2.38
CA SER A 2 27.01 -24.33 3.06
C SER A 2 27.11 -22.84 3.39
N GLN A 3 26.25 -21.99 2.82
CA GLN A 3 26.15 -20.60 3.27
C GLN A 3 25.63 -20.62 4.71
N LEU A 4 26.37 -19.99 5.62
CA LEU A 4 25.90 -19.77 6.98
C LEU A 4 24.67 -18.86 6.93
N GLU A 5 23.51 -19.45 7.19
CA GLU A 5 22.23 -18.72 7.27
C GLU A 5 22.26 -17.79 8.48
N ARG A 6 22.16 -16.48 8.23
CA ARG A 6 22.11 -15.47 9.30
C ARG A 6 20.81 -15.62 10.08
N LEU A 7 20.94 -15.58 11.41
CA LEU A 7 19.81 -15.61 12.33
C LEU A 7 19.61 -14.24 12.98
N TYR A 8 18.37 -13.78 12.97
CA TYR A 8 17.95 -12.50 13.51
C TYR A 8 17.28 -12.67 14.88
N THR A 9 17.54 -11.72 15.76
CA THR A 9 16.86 -11.56 17.05
C THR A 9 15.51 -10.87 16.90
N MET A 10 14.66 -10.94 17.93
CA MET A 10 13.36 -10.25 17.91
C MET A 10 13.50 -8.73 17.77
N ASP A 11 14.53 -8.13 18.38
CA ASP A 11 14.85 -6.71 18.24
C ASP A 11 15.31 -6.35 16.82
N GLU A 12 16.10 -7.21 16.17
CA GLU A 12 16.47 -7.01 14.77
C GLU A 12 15.26 -7.10 13.84
N VAL A 13 14.36 -8.07 14.05
CA VAL A 13 13.10 -8.16 13.29
C VAL A 13 12.27 -6.90 13.48
N SER A 14 12.16 -6.38 14.71
CA SER A 14 11.45 -5.13 15.00
C SER A 14 12.02 -3.95 14.23
N ARG A 15 13.35 -3.80 14.21
CA ARG A 15 14.01 -2.75 13.44
C ARG A 15 13.84 -2.93 11.92
N MET A 16 13.95 -4.16 11.42
CA MET A 16 13.88 -4.45 9.98
C MET A 16 12.47 -4.24 9.42
N THR A 17 11.44 -4.61 10.18
CA THR A 17 10.03 -4.56 9.75
C THR A 17 9.32 -3.30 10.19
N ASN A 18 9.96 -2.49 11.04
CA ASN A 18 9.37 -1.35 11.74
C ASN A 18 8.09 -1.71 12.55
N LEU A 19 7.94 -2.99 12.92
CA LEU A 19 6.83 -3.48 13.75
C LEU A 19 7.20 -3.41 15.23
N PRO A 20 6.28 -3.00 16.12
CA PRO A 20 6.50 -3.09 17.55
C PRO A 20 6.72 -4.54 18.00
N LEU A 21 7.58 -4.77 19.00
CA LEU A 21 7.86 -6.10 19.55
C LEU A 21 6.59 -6.89 19.92
N ARG A 22 5.54 -6.22 20.44
CA ARG A 22 4.25 -6.86 20.76
C ARG A 22 3.60 -7.54 19.56
N VAL A 23 3.74 -6.93 18.37
CA VAL A 23 3.14 -7.42 17.12
C VAL A 23 3.90 -8.65 16.65
N ILE A 24 5.24 -8.60 16.69
CA ILE A 24 6.11 -9.74 16.38
C ILE A 24 5.84 -10.91 17.32
N GLN A 25 5.71 -10.65 18.63
CA GLN A 25 5.33 -11.66 19.62
C GLN A 25 3.95 -12.27 19.33
N ASN A 26 2.99 -11.46 18.89
CA ASN A 26 1.69 -11.95 18.51
C ASN A 26 1.78 -12.86 17.28
N HIS A 27 2.53 -12.47 16.24
CA HIS A 27 2.74 -13.30 15.05
C HIS A 27 3.42 -14.64 15.36
N LEU A 28 4.36 -14.62 16.32
CA LEU A 28 4.99 -15.83 16.82
C LEU A 28 4.00 -16.72 17.57
N ARG A 29 3.13 -16.14 18.38
CA ARG A 29 2.06 -16.84 19.13
C ARG A 29 1.01 -17.42 18.20
N THR A 30 0.64 -16.72 17.14
CA THR A 30 -0.38 -17.15 16.16
C THR A 30 0.19 -18.06 15.07
N GLY A 31 1.51 -18.28 15.05
CA GLY A 31 2.18 -19.16 14.09
C GLY A 31 2.40 -18.57 12.70
N THR A 32 2.10 -17.27 12.52
CA THR A 32 2.35 -16.54 11.26
C THR A 32 3.81 -16.09 11.12
N LEU A 33 4.53 -15.97 12.23
CA LEU A 33 5.99 -15.90 12.25
C LEU A 33 6.53 -17.23 12.77
N ARG A 34 7.31 -17.92 11.94
CA ARG A 34 8.03 -19.13 12.34
C ARG A 34 9.39 -18.74 12.88
N GLY A 35 9.97 -19.59 13.74
CA GLY A 35 11.29 -19.35 14.30
C GLY A 35 11.75 -20.53 15.14
N ARG A 36 12.99 -20.45 15.64
CA ARG A 36 13.60 -21.46 16.50
C ARG A 36 14.12 -20.84 17.78
N ARG A 37 14.08 -21.58 18.90
CA ARG A 37 14.72 -21.16 20.16
C ARG A 37 16.16 -21.64 20.18
N LEU A 38 17.10 -20.72 20.37
CA LEU A 38 18.53 -20.99 20.56
C LEU A 38 18.99 -20.24 21.81
N GLY A 39 19.53 -20.95 22.80
CA GLY A 39 19.97 -20.35 24.06
C GLY A 39 18.85 -19.60 24.80
N GLY A 40 17.61 -20.10 24.76
CA GLY A 40 16.45 -19.48 25.40
C GLY A 40 15.82 -18.30 24.65
N GLN A 41 16.50 -17.77 23.62
CA GLN A 41 16.03 -16.66 22.81
C GLN A 41 15.47 -17.13 21.46
N TRP A 42 14.49 -16.42 20.94
CA TRP A 42 13.98 -16.65 19.59
C TRP A 42 14.96 -16.16 18.53
N ARG A 43 15.08 -16.94 17.46
CA ARG A 43 15.91 -16.69 16.29
C ARG A 43 15.13 -16.97 15.03
N PHE A 44 15.28 -16.08 14.06
CA PHE A 44 14.52 -16.05 12.82
C PHE A 44 15.46 -16.07 11.62
N THR A 45 15.11 -16.81 10.58
CA THR A 45 15.80 -16.72 9.29
C THR A 45 15.23 -15.55 8.47
N SER A 46 15.92 -15.14 7.41
CA SER A 46 15.35 -14.19 6.45
C SER A 46 14.05 -14.71 5.83
N THR A 47 13.98 -16.03 5.58
CA THR A 47 12.79 -16.68 5.01
C THR A 47 11.60 -16.60 5.97
N ASP A 48 11.80 -16.88 7.26
CA ASP A 48 10.73 -16.76 8.28
C ASP A 48 10.14 -15.35 8.33
N ILE A 49 11.01 -14.33 8.25
CA ILE A 49 10.62 -12.93 8.28
C ILE A 49 9.88 -12.56 6.99
N GLN A 50 10.37 -12.99 5.84
CA GLN A 50 9.73 -12.72 4.55
C GLN A 50 8.35 -13.37 4.48
N GLU A 51 8.23 -14.66 4.84
CA GLU A 51 6.95 -15.36 4.92
C GLU A 51 5.98 -14.64 5.87
N MET A 52 6.45 -14.17 7.03
CA MET A 52 5.62 -13.38 7.94
C MET A 52 5.15 -12.09 7.27
N MET A 53 6.04 -11.34 6.61
CA MET A 53 5.70 -10.08 5.94
C MET A 53 4.70 -10.26 4.80
N ASP A 54 4.85 -11.32 4.01
CA ASP A 54 3.94 -11.67 2.93
C ASP A 54 2.55 -12.07 3.47
N ASN A 55 2.49 -12.64 4.67
CA ASN A 55 1.24 -13.05 5.34
C ASN A 55 0.60 -11.95 6.20
N ILE A 56 1.35 -10.93 6.63
CA ILE A 56 0.85 -9.87 7.51
C ILE A 56 -0.29 -9.09 6.84
N ILE A 57 -0.18 -8.84 5.54
CA ILE A 57 -1.26 -8.38 4.66
C ILE A 57 -0.84 -8.86 3.27
N PRO A 58 -1.63 -9.65 2.52
CA PRO A 58 -1.43 -9.69 1.08
C PRO A 58 -1.74 -8.28 0.59
N GLU A 59 -0.72 -7.43 0.57
CA GLU A 59 -0.84 -6.11 -0.02
C GLU A 59 -1.28 -6.36 -1.46
N SER A 60 -2.46 -5.87 -1.82
CA SER A 60 -2.96 -6.03 -3.16
C SER A 60 -1.93 -5.46 -4.14
N GLU A 61 -1.85 -6.03 -5.34
CA GLU A 61 -0.95 -5.48 -6.36
C GLU A 61 -1.27 -3.99 -6.63
N THR A 62 -2.54 -3.60 -6.48
CA THR A 62 -2.96 -2.20 -6.55
C THR A 62 -2.42 -1.34 -5.42
N ALA A 63 -2.37 -1.82 -4.18
CA ALA A 63 -1.78 -1.08 -3.07
C ALA A 63 -0.26 -0.90 -3.25
N LYS A 64 0.45 -1.92 -3.79
CA LYS A 64 1.87 -1.80 -4.17
C LYS A 64 2.07 -0.76 -5.27
N GLU A 65 1.22 -0.80 -6.31
CA GLU A 65 1.24 0.16 -7.41
C GLU A 65 1.03 1.60 -6.89
N GLN A 66 0.05 1.79 -6.01
CA GLN A 66 -0.24 3.08 -5.38
C GLN A 66 0.97 3.66 -4.64
N LYS A 67 1.63 2.84 -3.80
CA LYS A 67 2.83 3.29 -3.08
C LYS A 67 3.94 3.73 -4.02
N LYS A 68 4.20 2.95 -5.07
CA LYS A 68 5.20 3.29 -6.09
C LYS A 68 4.84 4.59 -6.80
N ALA A 69 3.59 4.72 -7.25
CA ALA A 69 3.11 5.89 -7.97
C ALA A 69 3.21 7.18 -7.14
N VAL A 70 2.90 7.12 -5.84
CA VAL A 70 3.04 8.25 -4.91
C VAL A 70 4.51 8.59 -4.68
N SER A 71 5.38 7.59 -4.50
CA SER A 71 6.84 7.83 -4.39
C SER A 71 7.35 8.52 -5.65
N ASP A 72 7.02 8.00 -6.83
CA ASP A 72 7.46 8.56 -8.11
C ASP A 72 6.97 10.02 -8.29
N PHE A 73 5.79 10.36 -7.78
CA PHE A 73 5.28 11.74 -7.76
C PHE A 73 6.12 12.65 -6.85
N MET A 74 6.44 12.18 -5.63
CA MET A 74 7.24 12.94 -4.67
C MET A 74 8.69 13.14 -5.13
N ASP A 75 9.25 12.12 -5.78
CA ASP A 75 10.63 12.12 -6.29
C ASP A 75 10.75 12.89 -7.62
N GLY A 76 9.64 13.27 -8.23
CA GLY A 76 9.61 13.94 -9.53
C GLY A 76 10.13 13.07 -10.68
N THR A 77 10.16 11.74 -10.51
CA THR A 77 10.68 10.79 -11.50
C THR A 77 9.71 10.54 -12.65
N ASN A 78 8.47 11.01 -12.55
CA ASN A 78 7.50 11.04 -13.65
C ASN A 78 7.78 12.22 -14.61
N ALA A 79 8.88 12.11 -15.36
CA ALA A 79 9.34 13.10 -16.35
C ALA A 79 8.37 13.31 -17.53
N GLU A 80 7.38 12.43 -17.69
CA GLU A 80 6.42 12.50 -18.79
C GLU A 80 5.27 13.47 -18.54
N ARG A 81 5.06 13.92 -17.28
CA ARG A 81 3.90 14.75 -16.96
C ARG A 81 4.09 16.20 -17.38
N LYS A 82 3.64 16.53 -18.59
CA LYS A 82 3.89 17.81 -19.28
C LYS A 82 3.05 18.98 -18.76
N GLU A 83 2.03 18.74 -17.94
CA GLU A 83 1.24 19.81 -17.36
C GLU A 83 1.95 20.51 -16.20
N LYS A 84 1.94 21.86 -16.22
CA LYS A 84 2.66 22.71 -15.25
C LYS A 84 2.20 22.54 -13.80
N ASN A 85 0.95 22.12 -13.57
CA ASN A 85 0.35 21.98 -12.25
C ASN A 85 -0.34 20.63 -12.12
N GLN A 86 0.17 19.75 -11.25
CA GLN A 86 -0.51 18.51 -10.87
C GLN A 86 -0.71 18.44 -9.36
N VAL A 87 -1.76 17.73 -8.96
CA VAL A 87 -2.09 17.46 -7.56
C VAL A 87 -2.13 15.95 -7.36
N CYS A 88 -1.42 15.48 -6.33
CA CYS A 88 -1.54 14.12 -5.83
C CYS A 88 -2.58 14.07 -4.72
N THR A 89 -3.56 13.18 -4.87
CA THR A 89 -4.59 12.95 -3.85
C THR A 89 -4.60 11.48 -3.44
N ILE A 90 -4.60 11.26 -2.13
CA ILE A 90 -4.87 9.96 -1.50
C ILE A 90 -6.10 10.18 -0.62
N ALA A 91 -7.17 9.44 -0.88
CA ALA A 91 -8.42 9.55 -0.14
C ALA A 91 -8.83 8.17 0.40
N ASP A 92 -8.82 8.04 1.72
CA ASP A 92 -9.33 6.88 2.44
C ASP A 92 -10.78 7.15 2.87
N LEU A 93 -11.70 6.29 2.44
CA LEU A 93 -13.11 6.34 2.79
C LEU A 93 -13.47 5.03 3.49
N TYR A 94 -14.09 5.14 4.68
CA TYR A 94 -14.57 3.99 5.44
C TYR A 94 -16.06 3.79 5.14
N ILE A 95 -16.32 3.03 4.08
CA ILE A 95 -17.63 2.85 3.45
C ILE A 95 -17.75 1.42 2.94
N SER A 96 -18.97 0.93 2.75
CA SER A 96 -19.17 -0.40 2.18
C SER A 96 -18.64 -0.51 0.74
N ARG A 97 -18.26 -1.73 0.35
CA ARG A 97 -17.80 -2.05 -1.02
C ARG A 97 -18.77 -1.57 -2.09
N GLU A 98 -20.07 -1.77 -1.90
CA GLU A 98 -21.08 -1.33 -2.87
C GLU A 98 -21.04 0.19 -3.11
N VAL A 99 -20.88 0.98 -2.04
CA VAL A 99 -20.78 2.45 -2.16
C VAL A 99 -19.44 2.86 -2.78
N ALA A 100 -18.36 2.16 -2.43
CA ALA A 100 -17.03 2.39 -3.00
C ALA A 100 -17.00 2.11 -4.51
N ASP A 101 -17.54 0.97 -4.95
CA ASP A 101 -17.58 0.56 -6.36
C ASP A 101 -18.46 1.52 -7.20
N LYS A 102 -19.52 2.06 -6.61
CA LYS A 102 -20.32 3.13 -7.24
C LYS A 102 -19.50 4.41 -7.44
N LYS A 103 -18.74 4.83 -6.43
CA LYS A 103 -17.85 6.01 -6.54
C LYS A 103 -16.73 5.77 -7.56
N ASP A 104 -16.13 4.58 -7.59
CA ASP A 104 -15.15 4.17 -8.61
C ASP A 104 -15.73 4.28 -10.02
N SER A 105 -16.93 3.73 -10.24
CA SER A 105 -17.62 3.79 -11.53
C SER A 105 -17.88 5.24 -11.98
N GLN A 106 -18.27 6.13 -11.06
CA GLN A 106 -18.47 7.55 -11.34
C GLN A 106 -17.17 8.27 -11.68
N LEU A 107 -16.06 7.95 -11.00
CA LEU A 107 -14.75 8.51 -11.30
C LEU A 107 -14.24 8.05 -12.67
N ARG A 108 -14.36 6.75 -12.99
CA ARG A 108 -14.00 6.22 -14.31
C ARG A 108 -14.78 6.91 -15.43
N THR A 109 -16.09 7.07 -15.25
CA THR A 109 -16.93 7.80 -16.22
C THR A 109 -16.46 9.24 -16.41
N LEU A 110 -16.08 9.94 -15.34
CA LEU A 110 -15.54 11.30 -15.40
C LEU A 110 -14.20 11.34 -16.17
N LEU A 111 -13.33 10.36 -15.96
CA LEU A 111 -12.04 10.26 -16.65
C LEU A 111 -12.22 9.91 -18.13
N ASP A 112 -13.16 9.04 -18.49
CA ASP A 112 -13.43 8.64 -19.87
C ASP A 112 -13.91 9.81 -20.75
N VAL A 113 -14.62 10.77 -20.16
CA VAL A 113 -15.08 12.00 -20.86
C VAL A 113 -14.11 13.16 -20.73
N THR A 114 -13.03 13.01 -19.97
CA THR A 114 -11.97 14.01 -19.89
C THR A 114 -11.13 13.94 -21.16
N ASP A 115 -10.62 15.10 -21.60
CA ASP A 115 -9.74 15.19 -22.76
C ASP A 115 -8.55 14.24 -22.60
N LYS A 116 -8.28 13.43 -23.63
CA LYS A 116 -7.22 12.40 -23.62
C LYS A 116 -5.82 13.01 -23.58
N ASP A 117 -5.69 14.28 -23.95
CA ASP A 117 -4.43 15.02 -23.85
C ASP A 117 -4.12 15.43 -22.40
N VAL A 118 -5.07 15.29 -21.47
CA VAL A 118 -4.85 15.53 -20.03
C VAL A 118 -4.28 14.28 -19.39
N GLU A 119 -3.01 14.36 -19.00
CA GLU A 119 -2.33 13.27 -18.30
C GLU A 119 -2.89 13.09 -16.88
N THR A 120 -3.47 11.93 -16.65
CA THR A 120 -4.04 11.53 -15.36
C THR A 120 -3.52 10.18 -14.91
N TYR A 121 -3.52 9.97 -13.61
CA TYR A 121 -3.34 8.67 -12.98
C TYR A 121 -4.52 8.44 -12.05
N TYR A 122 -5.06 7.22 -12.04
CA TYR A 122 -6.15 6.86 -11.15
C TYR A 122 -6.08 5.37 -10.81
N THR A 123 -6.11 5.07 -9.52
CA THR A 123 -6.27 3.71 -9.00
C THR A 123 -7.18 3.70 -7.77
N TYR A 124 -7.75 2.53 -7.53
CA TYR A 124 -8.68 2.25 -6.45
C TYR A 124 -8.35 0.89 -5.85
N ASP A 125 -8.22 0.85 -4.52
CA ASP A 125 -8.05 -0.38 -3.75
C ASP A 125 -9.09 -0.44 -2.64
N TYR A 126 -9.59 -1.64 -2.33
CA TYR A 126 -10.54 -1.83 -1.25
C TYR A 126 -10.05 -2.92 -0.29
N ASP A 127 -9.89 -2.54 0.96
CA ASP A 127 -9.54 -3.42 2.05
C ASP A 127 -10.82 -3.95 2.71
N GLU A 128 -11.11 -5.24 2.48
CA GLU A 128 -12.27 -5.93 3.07
C GLU A 128 -12.22 -6.01 4.59
N LYS A 129 -11.02 -6.06 5.18
CA LYS A 129 -10.88 -6.22 6.63
C LYS A 129 -11.17 -4.93 7.36
N GLU A 130 -10.76 -3.80 6.76
CA GLU A 130 -10.88 -2.47 7.34
C GLU A 130 -12.11 -1.71 6.83
N GLU A 131 -12.91 -2.31 5.94
CA GLU A 131 -14.02 -1.67 5.23
C GLU A 131 -13.62 -0.30 4.66
N ARG A 132 -12.44 -0.26 4.03
CA ARG A 132 -11.79 0.97 3.60
C ARG A 132 -11.48 0.95 2.12
N ALA A 133 -12.04 1.92 1.41
CA ALA A 133 -11.71 2.25 0.03
C ALA A 133 -10.60 3.31 -0.01
N ARG A 134 -9.50 3.03 -0.71
CA ARG A 134 -8.44 3.99 -1.01
C ARG A 134 -8.45 4.37 -2.48
N PHE A 135 -8.70 5.64 -2.75
CA PHE A 135 -8.57 6.24 -4.06
C PHE A 135 -7.26 7.01 -4.14
N VAL A 136 -6.45 6.74 -5.18
CA VAL A 136 -5.24 7.51 -5.45
C VAL A 136 -5.33 8.05 -6.87
N PHE A 137 -5.16 9.36 -7.01
CA PHE A 137 -5.18 9.98 -8.32
C PHE A 137 -4.31 11.21 -8.44
N PHE A 138 -3.77 11.39 -9.63
CA PHE A 138 -2.97 12.53 -10.02
C PHE A 138 -3.62 13.22 -11.21
N ALA A 139 -3.92 14.49 -11.06
CA ALA A 139 -4.62 15.26 -12.08
C ALA A 139 -4.40 16.77 -11.89
N PRO A 140 -4.75 17.59 -12.89
CA PRO A 140 -4.77 19.04 -12.73
C PRO A 140 -5.77 19.48 -11.65
N PRO A 141 -5.52 20.62 -10.96
CA PRO A 141 -6.37 21.08 -9.84
C PRO A 141 -7.87 21.15 -10.15
N GLN A 142 -8.23 21.55 -11.37
CA GLN A 142 -9.64 21.67 -11.80
C GLN A 142 -10.33 20.30 -11.88
N LEU A 143 -9.63 19.28 -12.36
CA LEU A 143 -10.16 17.92 -12.43
C LEU A 143 -10.22 17.29 -11.04
N VAL A 144 -9.20 17.50 -10.19
CA VAL A 144 -9.24 17.07 -8.79
C VAL A 144 -10.47 17.65 -8.08
N SER A 145 -10.79 18.93 -8.26
CA SER A 145 -12.01 19.51 -7.66
C SER A 145 -13.30 18.80 -8.10
N LYS A 146 -13.39 18.33 -9.35
CA LYS A 146 -14.52 17.52 -9.82
C LYS A 146 -14.53 16.13 -9.18
N MET A 147 -13.38 15.46 -9.12
CA MET A 147 -13.22 14.14 -8.50
C MET A 147 -13.58 14.18 -7.00
N MET A 148 -13.15 15.22 -6.28
CA MET A 148 -13.48 15.43 -4.86
C MET A 148 -15.00 15.50 -4.61
N ARG A 149 -15.79 16.01 -5.57
CA ARG A 149 -17.25 16.06 -5.45
C ARG A 149 -17.93 14.69 -5.57
N ILE A 150 -17.25 13.71 -6.16
CA ILE A 150 -17.74 12.33 -6.27
C ILE A 150 -17.40 11.57 -4.98
N ILE A 151 -16.19 11.75 -4.45
CA ILE A 151 -15.74 11.02 -3.26
C ILE A 151 -16.21 11.62 -1.93
N LYS A 152 -16.61 12.91 -1.88
CA LYS A 152 -17.25 13.49 -0.69
C LYS A 152 -18.53 12.76 -0.24
#